data_AF-A0A2E2TNM6-F1
#
_entry.id   AF-A0A2E2TNM6-F1
#
_cell.length_a   1.000
_cell.length_b   1.000
_cell.length_c   1.000
_cell.angle_alpha   90.00
_cell.angle_beta   90.00
_cell.angle_gamma   90.00
#
_symmetry.space_group_name_H-M   'P 1'
#
loop_
_entity.id
_entity.type
_entity.pdbx_description
1 polymer ?
#
loop_
_entity_poly.entity_id
_entity_poly.type
_entity_poly.pdbx_seq_one_letter_code
_entity_poly.pdbx_strand_id
1 'polypeptide(L)'
;MSLSNNQQKGFVTFVALFMVVLVTTIGIFIINIALKEFRLANIQQDSLESLFIADIGIECAFHYDVSGQSAFPSFATVPSGSLPGPGTPTGSIPRTTGGNFPGTIDCIGTDAANLDLTSEYVNDSRGHVITTTIEPIEYSSPYLVEVCTLVEVRKILTPAGDEVTEIDARGRNTNDQNCDDPGIRGVERALTLIWGNRP
;
A
#
# COMPACT_ATOMS: atom_id res chain seq x y z
N MET A 1 24.25 3.99 -83.57
CA MET A 1 23.23 3.28 -82.75
C MET A 1 23.78 3.25 -81.34
N SER A 2 23.40 4.23 -80.51
CA SER A 2 23.98 4.43 -79.17
C SER A 2 23.08 3.75 -78.14
N LEU A 3 23.58 2.67 -77.55
CA LEU A 3 22.90 1.93 -76.48
C LEU A 3 23.00 2.72 -75.17
N SER A 4 21.84 3.12 -74.66
CA SER A 4 21.66 3.85 -73.39
C SER A 4 22.11 3.01 -72.20
N ASN A 5 23.29 3.31 -71.67
CA ASN A 5 23.89 2.65 -70.49
C ASN A 5 23.34 3.18 -69.14
N ASN A 6 22.17 3.84 -69.14
CA ASN A 6 21.61 4.52 -67.94
C ASN A 6 20.56 3.69 -67.18
N GLN A 7 20.16 2.51 -67.66
CA GLN A 7 19.10 1.71 -67.03
C GLN A 7 19.52 0.97 -65.75
N GLN A 8 20.82 0.80 -65.49
CA GLN A 8 21.28 0.06 -64.30
C GLN A 8 21.34 0.90 -63.02
N LYS A 9 21.26 2.23 -63.11
CA LYS A 9 21.37 3.13 -61.95
C LYS A 9 20.09 3.20 -61.11
N GLY A 10 18.91 2.94 -61.70
CA GLY A 10 17.63 3.01 -61.00
C GLY A 10 17.39 1.85 -60.02
N PHE A 11 17.85 0.64 -60.38
CA PHE A 11 17.65 -0.55 -59.55
C PHE A 11 18.44 -0.48 -58.22
N VAL A 12 19.67 0.04 -58.28
CA VAL A 12 20.52 0.19 -57.09
C VAL A 12 19.89 1.15 -56.08
N THR A 13 19.30 2.27 -56.54
CA THR A 13 18.62 3.23 -55.67
C THR A 13 17.37 2.64 -55.01
N PHE A 14 16.62 1.80 -55.73
CA PHE A 14 15.45 1.12 -55.17
C PHE A 14 15.85 0.12 -54.08
N VAL A 15 16.87 -0.71 -54.32
CA VAL A 15 17.36 -1.67 -53.32
C VAL A 15 17.90 -0.95 -52.08
N ALA A 16 18.62 0.17 -52.26
CA ALA A 16 19.10 0.99 -51.14
C ALA A 16 17.93 1.55 -50.32
N LEU A 17 16.89 2.06 -50.96
CA LEU A 17 15.73 2.63 -50.29
C LEU A 17 14.92 1.54 -49.55
N PHE A 18 14.78 0.35 -50.14
CA PHE A 18 14.16 -0.79 -49.48
C PHE A 18 14.90 -1.21 -48.21
N MET A 19 16.24 -1.28 -48.26
CA MET A 19 17.06 -1.58 -47.09
C MET A 19 16.92 -0.52 -46.00
N VAL A 20 16.88 0.77 -46.35
CA VAL A 20 16.65 1.85 -45.39
C VAL A 20 15.28 1.72 -44.72
N VAL A 21 14.22 1.43 -45.49
CA VAL A 21 12.87 1.22 -44.92
C VAL A 21 12.89 0.04 -43.96
N LEU A 22 13.48 -1.10 -44.35
CA LEU A 22 13.55 -2.31 -43.54
C LEU A 22 14.25 -2.03 -42.19
N VAL A 23 15.44 -1.44 -42.22
CA VAL A 23 16.20 -1.10 -41.00
C VAL A 23 15.44 -0.09 -40.15
N THR A 24 14.79 0.90 -40.76
CA THR A 24 13.99 1.90 -40.03
C THR A 24 12.78 1.27 -39.34
N THR A 25 12.07 0.36 -40.00
CA THR A 25 10.93 -0.36 -39.37
C THR A 25 11.37 -1.17 -38.16
N ILE A 26 12.51 -1.86 -38.23
CA ILE A 26 13.05 -2.61 -37.09
C ILE A 26 13.43 -1.64 -35.96
N GLY A 27 14.05 -0.51 -36.29
CA GLY A 27 14.38 0.53 -35.31
C GLY A 27 13.16 1.07 -34.56
N ILE A 28 12.08 1.40 -35.29
CA ILE A 28 10.81 1.86 -34.71
C ILE A 28 10.19 0.78 -33.82
N PHE A 29 10.26 -0.49 -34.24
CA PHE A 29 9.75 -1.60 -33.45
C PHE A 29 10.49 -1.76 -32.11
N ILE A 30 11.82 -1.68 -32.12
CA ILE A 30 12.64 -1.76 -30.91
C ILE A 30 12.35 -0.57 -29.97
N ILE A 31 12.25 0.65 -30.50
CA ILE A 31 11.93 1.85 -29.69
C ILE A 31 10.56 1.70 -29.01
N ASN A 32 9.56 1.19 -29.72
CA ASN A 32 8.23 0.98 -29.15
C ASN A 32 8.23 -0.05 -28.02
N ILE A 33 9.08 -1.09 -28.10
CA ILE A 33 9.25 -2.07 -27.03
C ILE A 33 9.95 -1.41 -25.84
N ALA A 34 11.07 -0.72 -26.07
CA ALA A 34 11.84 -0.06 -25.03
C ALA A 34 11.01 0.97 -24.24
N LEU A 35 10.13 1.73 -24.91
CA LEU A 35 9.24 2.69 -24.25
C LEU A 35 8.21 2.00 -23.34
N LYS A 36 7.76 0.80 -23.68
CA LYS A 36 6.84 0.02 -22.83
C LYS A 36 7.56 -0.56 -21.63
N GLU A 37 8.76 -1.11 -21.83
CA GLU A 37 9.59 -1.65 -20.75
C GLU A 37 9.98 -0.57 -19.75
N PHE A 38 10.35 0.61 -20.22
CA PHE A 38 10.65 1.75 -19.34
C PHE A 38 9.46 2.14 -18.47
N ARG A 39 8.23 2.12 -19.01
CA ARG A 39 7.01 2.36 -18.21
C ARG A 39 6.76 1.27 -17.18
N LEU A 40 7.02 0.01 -17.52
CA LEU A 40 6.87 -1.11 -16.58
C LEU A 40 7.92 -1.03 -15.44
N ALA A 41 9.16 -0.64 -15.75
CA ALA A 41 10.21 -0.50 -14.76
C ALA A 41 9.86 0.54 -13.69
N ASN A 42 9.29 1.68 -14.08
CA ASN A 42 8.84 2.69 -13.12
C ASN A 42 7.73 2.16 -12.21
N ILE A 43 6.72 1.47 -12.76
CA ILE A 43 5.64 0.87 -11.95
C ILE A 43 6.21 -0.16 -10.97
N GLN A 44 7.23 -0.92 -11.38
CA GLN A 44 7.90 -1.88 -10.50
C GLN A 44 8.64 -1.20 -9.35
N GLN A 45 9.32 -0.07 -9.60
CA GLN A 45 9.99 0.69 -8.55
C GLN A 45 8.98 1.20 -7.51
N ASP A 46 7.89 1.83 -7.94
CA ASP A 46 6.87 2.34 -7.02
C ASP A 46 6.20 1.20 -6.22
N SER A 47 6.10 0.01 -6.82
CA SER A 47 5.61 -1.20 -6.13
C SER A 47 6.55 -1.70 -5.04
N LEU A 48 7.87 -1.54 -5.21
CA LEU A 48 8.85 -1.94 -4.20
C LEU A 48 8.85 -0.97 -3.02
N GLU A 49 8.66 0.32 -3.29
CA GLU A 49 8.57 1.35 -2.26
C GLU A 49 7.32 1.16 -1.40
N SER A 50 6.15 0.97 -2.02
CA SER A 50 4.92 0.66 -1.28
C SER A 50 5.01 -0.64 -0.47
N LEU A 51 5.72 -1.67 -0.97
CA LEU A 51 5.97 -2.91 -0.22
C LEU A 51 6.83 -2.65 1.02
N PHE A 52 7.92 -1.89 0.85
CA PHE A 52 8.84 -1.58 1.93
C PHE A 52 8.15 -0.80 3.06
N ILE A 53 7.29 0.16 2.72
CA ILE A 53 6.55 0.95 3.71
C ILE A 53 5.46 0.10 4.38
N ALA A 54 4.80 -0.81 3.66
CA ALA A 54 3.86 -1.77 4.26
C ALA A 54 4.55 -2.71 5.27
N ASP A 55 5.75 -3.20 4.93
CA ASP A 55 6.58 -4.03 5.83
C ASP A 55 6.98 -3.24 7.10
N ILE A 56 7.35 -1.97 6.96
CA ILE A 56 7.64 -1.13 8.14
C ILE A 56 6.39 -0.92 9.00
N GLY A 57 5.25 -0.67 8.37
CA GLY A 57 3.97 -0.45 9.05
C GLY A 57 3.55 -1.65 9.91
N ILE A 58 3.64 -2.86 9.36
CA ILE A 58 3.28 -4.08 10.09
C ILE A 58 4.25 -4.36 11.25
N GLU A 59 5.55 -4.19 11.04
CA GLU A 59 6.56 -4.39 12.09
C GLU A 59 6.40 -3.35 13.21
N CYS A 60 6.04 -2.12 12.87
CA CYS A 60 5.79 -1.08 13.85
C CYS A 60 4.55 -1.39 14.69
N ALA A 61 3.42 -1.71 14.05
CA ALA A 61 2.21 -2.10 14.76
C ALA A 61 2.45 -3.33 15.65
N PHE A 62 3.18 -4.33 15.14
CA PHE A 62 3.54 -5.52 15.91
C PHE A 62 4.43 -5.19 17.12
N HIS A 63 5.43 -4.32 16.95
CA HIS A 63 6.30 -3.89 18.04
C HIS A 63 5.50 -3.24 19.18
N TYR A 64 4.56 -2.36 18.85
CA TYR A 64 3.72 -1.67 19.84
C TYR A 64 2.70 -2.61 20.51
N ASP A 65 2.16 -3.60 19.79
CA ASP A 65 1.27 -4.61 20.38
C ASP A 65 2.02 -5.55 21.35
N VAL A 66 3.21 -6.03 20.96
CA VAL A 66 4.02 -6.96 21.78
C VAL A 66 4.68 -6.28 22.96
N SER A 67 5.11 -5.03 22.83
CA SER A 67 5.78 -4.30 23.91
C SER A 67 4.84 -3.92 25.07
N GLY A 68 3.53 -4.15 24.92
CA GLY A 68 2.53 -3.79 25.92
C GLY A 68 2.40 -2.28 26.12
N GLN A 69 2.95 -1.47 25.20
CA GLN A 69 2.69 -0.05 25.17
C GLN A 69 1.24 0.15 24.76
N SER A 70 0.53 1.03 25.47
CA SER A 70 -0.91 1.26 25.31
C SER A 70 -1.26 2.01 24.02
N ALA A 71 -0.62 1.71 22.89
CA ALA A 71 -0.92 2.29 21.59
C ALA A 71 -2.22 1.69 21.02
N PHE A 72 -2.45 0.39 21.25
CA PHE A 72 -3.66 -0.30 20.82
C PHE A 72 -4.50 -0.72 22.01
N PRO A 73 -5.80 -0.34 22.06
CA PRO A 73 -6.69 -0.77 23.14
C PRO A 73 -6.81 -2.30 23.16
N SER A 74 -6.78 -2.89 24.36
CA SER A 74 -7.11 -4.30 24.57
C SER A 74 -8.49 -4.42 25.19
N PHE A 75 -9.14 -5.58 25.06
CA PHE A 75 -10.44 -5.78 25.70
C PHE A 75 -10.38 -5.70 27.23
N ALA A 76 -9.19 -5.90 27.82
CA ALA A 76 -8.97 -5.76 29.26
C ALA A 76 -9.01 -4.29 29.75
N THR A 77 -8.75 -3.31 28.89
CA THR A 77 -8.82 -1.88 29.23
C THR A 77 -10.17 -1.24 28.93
N VAL A 78 -11.06 -1.92 28.21
CA VAL A 78 -12.43 -1.44 27.97
C VAL A 78 -13.26 -1.67 29.24
N PRO A 79 -13.81 -0.62 29.88
CA PRO A 79 -14.62 -0.76 31.08
C PRO A 79 -15.76 -1.76 30.87
N SER A 80 -15.88 -2.73 31.76
CA SER A 80 -16.99 -3.69 31.78
C SER A 80 -18.32 -2.94 31.91
N GLY A 81 -19.02 -2.74 30.79
CA GLY A 81 -20.24 -1.93 30.68
C GLY A 81 -20.27 -0.96 29.50
N SER A 82 -19.13 -0.67 28.86
CA SER A 82 -19.07 0.13 27.62
C SER A 82 -19.07 -0.72 26.35
N LEU A 83 -19.08 -2.06 26.46
CA LEU A 83 -19.25 -2.96 25.32
C LEU A 83 -20.73 -2.93 24.90
N PRO A 84 -21.07 -2.39 23.72
CA PRO A 84 -22.40 -2.48 23.15
C PRO A 84 -22.81 -3.95 23.04
N GLY A 85 -24.03 -4.28 23.47
CA GLY A 85 -24.55 -5.63 23.35
C GLY A 85 -24.65 -6.10 21.88
N PRO A 86 -24.90 -7.40 21.65
CA PRO A 86 -25.15 -7.91 20.30
C PRO A 86 -26.35 -7.17 19.68
N GLY A 87 -26.15 -6.48 18.55
CA GLY A 87 -27.21 -5.79 17.79
C GLY A 87 -27.38 -4.28 18.02
N THR A 88 -26.56 -3.64 18.85
CA THR A 88 -26.49 -2.16 18.89
C THR A 88 -25.64 -1.61 17.73
N PRO A 89 -26.02 -0.48 17.11
CA PRO A 89 -25.28 0.10 16.00
C PRO A 89 -23.85 0.46 16.43
N THR A 90 -22.94 0.32 15.47
CA THR A 90 -21.54 0.74 15.52
C THR A 90 -21.43 2.10 16.19
N GLY A 91 -20.81 2.13 17.37
CA GLY A 91 -20.45 3.36 18.05
C GLY A 91 -18.93 3.50 17.98
N SER A 92 -18.44 4.67 17.58
CA SER A 92 -17.06 5.01 17.89
C SER A 92 -16.90 4.94 19.41
N ILE A 93 -15.91 4.20 19.91
CA ILE A 93 -15.54 4.35 21.32
C ILE A 93 -15.10 5.81 21.43
N PRO A 94 -15.79 6.66 22.21
CA PRO A 94 -15.36 8.03 22.38
C PRO A 94 -13.93 7.94 22.89
N ARG A 95 -13.00 8.68 22.27
CA ARG A 95 -11.66 8.94 22.81
C ARG A 95 -11.85 9.37 24.26
N THR A 96 -11.80 8.45 25.21
CA THR A 96 -12.05 8.77 26.61
C THR A 96 -10.91 9.66 27.01
N THR A 97 -11.21 10.96 27.12
CA THR A 97 -10.40 12.05 27.66
C THR A 97 -10.05 11.76 29.13
N GLY A 98 -9.29 10.69 29.35
CA GLY A 98 -8.96 10.14 30.66
C GLY A 98 -7.99 8.97 30.63
N GLY A 99 -7.82 8.29 29.50
CA GLY A 99 -6.65 7.47 29.23
C GLY A 99 -5.74 8.23 28.28
N ASN A 100 -4.55 8.63 28.72
CA ASN A 100 -3.48 8.99 27.80
C ASN A 100 -3.08 7.72 27.05
N PHE A 101 -3.78 7.38 25.97
CA PHE A 101 -3.16 6.62 24.90
C PHE A 101 -2.03 7.53 24.39
N PRO A 102 -0.74 7.14 24.46
CA PRO A 102 0.30 7.89 23.79
C PRO A 102 -0.02 7.81 22.31
N GLY A 103 -0.75 8.80 21.80
CA GLY A 103 -1.21 8.92 20.41
C GLY A 103 -0.08 9.23 19.44
N THR A 104 1.09 8.65 19.70
CA THR A 104 2.33 8.86 18.98
C THR A 104 2.98 7.49 18.87
N ILE A 105 2.65 6.79 17.80
CA ILE A 105 3.47 5.65 17.35
C ILE A 105 4.65 6.27 16.59
N ASP A 106 5.86 5.97 17.05
CA ASP A 106 7.11 6.36 16.39
C ASP A 106 7.70 5.12 15.73
N CYS A 107 7.54 5.04 14.41
CA CYS A 107 8.08 3.96 13.60
C CYS A 107 9.44 4.39 13.04
N ILE A 108 10.47 3.54 13.18
CA ILE A 108 11.81 3.82 12.62
C ILE A 108 11.68 4.07 11.12
N GLY A 109 12.12 5.25 10.67
CA GLY A 109 12.19 5.60 9.24
C GLY A 109 11.12 6.58 8.76
N THR A 110 10.21 7.03 9.63
CA THR A 110 9.26 8.09 9.30
C THR A 110 9.66 9.39 10.00
N ASP A 111 9.78 10.48 9.25
CA ASP A 111 9.90 11.83 9.81
C ASP A 111 8.57 12.29 10.49
N ALA A 112 7.53 11.46 10.39
CA ALA A 112 6.20 11.67 10.95
C ALA A 112 6.19 11.39 12.47
N ALA A 113 6.67 12.37 13.24
CA ALA A 113 6.32 12.47 14.64
C ALA A 113 4.80 12.66 14.76
N ASN A 114 4.10 11.62 15.23
CA ASN A 114 2.64 11.50 15.46
C ASN A 114 1.84 10.97 14.27
N LEU A 115 1.70 9.64 14.21
CA LEU A 115 0.62 8.99 13.49
C LEU A 115 -0.69 9.17 14.26
N ASP A 116 -1.73 9.70 13.60
CA ASP A 116 -3.06 9.75 14.22
C ASP A 116 -3.66 8.34 14.23
N LEU A 117 -4.29 8.01 15.37
CA LEU A 117 -4.87 6.70 15.62
C LEU A 117 -6.38 6.86 15.72
N THR A 118 -7.10 6.28 14.78
CA THR A 118 -8.55 6.18 14.86
C THR A 118 -8.90 4.77 15.32
N SER A 119 -9.77 4.64 16.33
CA SER A 119 -10.23 3.33 16.79
C SER A 119 -11.75 3.23 16.72
N GLU A 120 -12.23 2.14 16.16
CA GLU A 120 -13.63 1.80 15.97
C GLU A 120 -13.92 0.46 16.62
N TYR A 121 -15.11 0.32 17.19
CA TYR A 121 -15.58 -0.91 17.78
C TYR A 121 -16.73 -1.49 16.97
N VAL A 122 -16.62 -2.76 16.60
CA VAL A 122 -17.58 -3.49 15.78
C VAL A 122 -17.94 -4.81 16.44
N ASN A 123 -19.24 -5.09 16.56
CA ASN A 123 -19.73 -6.42 16.90
C ASN A 123 -20.00 -7.18 15.60
N ASP A 124 -19.20 -8.19 15.27
CA ASP A 124 -19.39 -9.03 14.08
C ASP A 124 -19.77 -10.47 14.46
N SER A 125 -19.94 -11.34 13.45
CA SER A 125 -20.24 -12.76 13.64
C SER A 125 -19.13 -13.58 14.34
N ARG A 126 -17.91 -13.06 14.42
CA ARG A 126 -16.73 -13.65 15.05
C ARG A 126 -16.57 -13.21 16.51
N GLY A 127 -17.26 -12.15 16.95
CA GLY A 127 -17.27 -11.69 18.32
C GLY A 127 -17.21 -10.17 18.44
N HIS A 128 -16.56 -9.69 19.51
CA HIS A 128 -16.26 -8.28 19.70
C HIS A 128 -14.95 -7.95 18.98
N VAL A 129 -14.95 -6.92 18.14
CA VAL A 129 -13.79 -6.50 17.34
C VAL A 129 -13.49 -5.04 17.67
N ILE A 130 -12.24 -4.74 17.99
CA ILE A 130 -11.71 -3.36 18.05
C ILE A 130 -10.76 -3.21 16.87
N THR A 131 -11.09 -2.31 15.96
CA THR A 131 -10.22 -1.91 14.85
C THR A 131 -9.54 -0.60 15.20
N THR A 132 -8.21 -0.55 15.14
CA THR A 132 -7.44 0.69 15.20
C THR A 132 -6.75 0.89 13.86
N THR A 133 -7.09 1.98 13.18
CA THR A 133 -6.46 2.38 11.94
C THR A 133 -5.41 3.44 12.24
N ILE A 134 -4.21 3.19 11.74
CA ILE A 134 -3.11 4.15 11.72
C ILE A 134 -3.27 4.92 10.42
N GLU A 135 -3.53 6.23 10.54
CA GLU A 135 -3.61 7.10 9.36
C GLU A 135 -2.30 7.09 8.57
N PRO A 136 -2.39 7.32 7.26
CA PRO A 136 -1.29 7.02 6.37
C PRO A 136 -0.05 7.87 6.60
N ILE A 137 1.11 7.23 6.51
CA ILE A 137 2.40 7.92 6.46
C ILE A 137 2.54 8.52 5.06
N GLU A 138 2.27 9.81 4.92
CA GLU A 138 2.62 10.57 3.72
C GLU A 138 4.14 10.72 3.64
N TYR A 139 4.78 9.99 2.72
CA TYR A 139 6.17 10.25 2.38
C TYR A 139 6.24 11.15 1.14
N SER A 140 6.24 12.47 1.37
CA SER A 140 6.43 13.47 0.31
C SER A 140 7.93 13.58 -0.04
N SER A 141 8.40 12.72 -0.95
CA SER A 141 9.69 12.94 -1.61
C SER A 141 9.57 14.07 -2.65
N PRO A 142 10.51 15.03 -2.71
CA PRO A 142 10.49 16.11 -3.72
C PRO A 142 10.68 15.63 -5.17
N TYR A 143 10.91 14.34 -5.39
CA TYR A 143 11.24 13.78 -6.72
C TYR A 143 10.45 12.51 -7.10
N LEU A 144 9.54 12.00 -6.26
CA LEU A 144 8.89 10.70 -6.49
C LEU A 144 7.38 10.72 -6.26
N VAL A 145 6.73 9.65 -6.73
CA VAL A 145 5.30 9.39 -6.59
C VAL A 145 4.96 9.30 -5.11
N GLU A 146 3.85 9.90 -4.73
CA GLU A 146 3.32 9.82 -3.38
C GLU A 146 2.95 8.36 -3.09
N VAL A 147 3.60 7.80 -2.09
CA VAL A 147 3.38 6.44 -1.61
C VAL A 147 2.73 6.53 -0.25
N CYS A 148 1.76 5.65 -0.04
CA CYS A 148 1.00 5.59 1.18
C CYS A 148 1.04 4.18 1.75
N THR A 149 1.03 4.08 3.08
CA THR A 149 0.70 2.85 3.79
C THR A 149 -0.50 3.07 4.69
N LEU A 150 -1.42 2.11 4.71
CA LEU A 150 -2.53 2.05 5.67
C LEU A 150 -2.31 0.83 6.55
N VAL A 151 -2.24 1.01 7.87
CA VAL A 151 -2.08 -0.09 8.81
C VAL A 151 -3.31 -0.18 9.70
N GLU A 152 -3.97 -1.33 9.66
CA GLU A 152 -5.16 -1.64 10.45
C GLU A 152 -4.83 -2.73 11.47
N VAL A 153 -4.98 -2.42 12.76
CA VAL A 153 -4.81 -3.37 13.87
C VAL A 153 -6.17 -3.74 14.41
N ARG A 154 -6.56 -4.99 14.23
CA ARG A 154 -7.83 -5.55 14.67
C ARG A 154 -7.61 -6.48 15.85
N LYS A 155 -8.17 -6.16 17.01
CA LYS A 155 -8.26 -7.08 18.14
C LYS A 155 -9.62 -7.74 18.14
N ILE A 156 -9.65 -9.06 18.20
CA ILE A 156 -10.85 -9.89 18.15
C ILE A 156 -10.95 -10.66 19.45
N LEU A 157 -12.01 -10.44 20.23
CA LEU A 157 -12.34 -11.27 21.37
C LEU A 157 -13.27 -12.39 20.92
N THR A 158 -12.76 -13.61 20.93
CA THR A 158 -13.53 -14.80 20.58
C THR A 158 -14.58 -15.11 21.66
N PRO A 159 -15.64 -15.88 21.33
CA PRO A 159 -16.62 -16.32 22.33
C PRO A 159 -16.04 -17.16 23.46
N ALA A 160 -14.86 -17.76 23.26
CA ALA A 160 -14.13 -18.52 24.27
C ALA A 160 -13.41 -17.61 25.31
N GLY A 161 -13.36 -16.30 25.06
CA GLY A 161 -12.62 -15.34 25.87
C GLY A 161 -11.16 -15.16 25.44
N ASP A 162 -10.73 -15.81 24.36
CA ASP A 162 -9.38 -15.62 23.81
C ASP A 162 -9.33 -14.34 22.95
N GLU A 163 -8.29 -13.53 23.16
CA GLU A 163 -7.99 -12.32 22.38
C GLU A 163 -7.00 -12.67 21.24
N VAL A 164 -7.36 -12.32 20.02
CA VAL A 164 -6.55 -12.50 18.82
C VAL A 164 -6.28 -11.15 18.19
N THR A 165 -5.01 -10.85 17.89
CA THR A 165 -4.63 -9.65 17.14
C THR A 165 -4.42 -10.02 15.67
N GLU A 166 -5.07 -9.29 14.78
CA GLU A 166 -4.91 -9.32 13.32
C GLU A 166 -4.39 -7.94 12.90
N ILE A 167 -3.21 -7.87 12.30
CA ILE A 167 -2.60 -6.63 11.79
C ILE A 167 -2.60 -6.74 10.27
N ASP A 168 -3.26 -5.81 9.58
CA ASP A 168 -3.26 -5.70 8.12
C ASP A 168 -2.51 -4.42 7.72
N ALA A 169 -1.47 -4.54 6.90
CA ALA A 169 -0.73 -3.40 6.38
C ALA A 169 -0.84 -3.36 4.85
N ARG A 170 -1.25 -2.21 4.32
CA ARG A 170 -1.53 -2.00 2.91
C ARG A 170 -0.70 -0.88 2.33
N GLY A 171 0.23 -1.21 1.45
CA GLY A 171 0.98 -0.23 0.66
C GLY A 171 0.22 0.12 -0.62
N ARG A 172 0.08 1.41 -0.92
CA ARG A 172 -0.54 1.95 -2.14
C ARG A 172 0.36 3.01 -2.78
N ASN A 173 0.53 2.92 -4.09
CA ASN A 173 1.12 3.98 -4.88
C ASN A 173 0.00 4.91 -5.39
N THR A 174 -0.35 5.91 -4.60
CA THR A 174 -1.45 6.82 -4.90
C THR A 174 -1.14 8.25 -4.47
N ASN A 175 -1.60 9.18 -5.29
CA ASN A 175 -1.58 10.62 -5.01
C ASN A 175 -2.81 11.08 -4.20
N ASP A 176 -3.54 10.14 -3.62
CA ASP A 176 -4.64 10.42 -2.70
C ASP A 176 -4.11 10.45 -1.27
N GLN A 177 -4.35 11.57 -0.60
CA GLN A 177 -3.94 11.83 0.76
C GLN A 177 -4.54 10.85 1.77
N ASN A 178 -5.75 10.35 1.48
CA ASN A 178 -6.43 9.36 2.32
C ASN A 178 -6.16 7.92 1.89
N CYS A 179 -5.42 7.75 0.79
CA CYS A 179 -5.10 6.45 0.22
C CYS A 179 -6.31 5.61 -0.17
N ASP A 180 -7.46 6.23 -0.39
CA ASP A 180 -8.72 5.56 -0.70
C ASP A 180 -8.81 5.23 -2.19
N ASP A 181 -8.27 6.09 -3.06
CA ASP A 181 -8.22 5.86 -4.49
C ASP A 181 -6.92 5.16 -4.88
N PRO A 182 -6.95 3.91 -5.39
CA PRO A 182 -5.74 3.27 -5.92
C PRO A 182 -5.20 3.98 -7.17
N GLY A 183 -6.00 4.82 -7.85
CA GLY A 183 -5.60 5.44 -9.11
C GLY A 183 -5.43 4.43 -10.25
N ILE A 184 -5.25 4.93 -11.48
CA ILE A 184 -5.18 4.09 -12.70
C ILE A 184 -3.90 3.22 -12.74
N ARG A 185 -2.91 3.54 -11.90
CA ARG A 185 -1.63 2.82 -11.76
C ARG A 185 -1.43 2.21 -10.38
N GLY A 186 -2.50 2.10 -9.62
CA GLY A 186 -2.47 1.58 -8.26
C GLY A 186 -1.93 0.18 -8.20
N VAL A 187 -0.82 0.04 -7.51
CA VAL A 187 -0.39 -1.26 -6.99
C VAL A 187 -0.73 -1.24 -5.52
N GLU A 188 -1.63 -2.14 -5.14
CA GLU A 188 -1.95 -2.41 -3.75
C GLU A 188 -1.32 -3.74 -3.36
N ARG A 189 -0.70 -3.78 -2.18
CA ARG A 189 -0.32 -5.03 -1.53
C ARG A 189 -0.70 -4.97 -0.07
N ALA A 190 -1.29 -6.07 0.41
CA ALA A 190 -1.71 -6.25 1.77
C ALA A 190 -0.88 -7.37 2.43
N LEU A 191 -0.44 -7.13 3.65
CA LEU A 191 0.22 -8.10 4.52
C LEU A 191 -0.61 -8.24 5.77
N THR A 192 -1.04 -9.47 6.06
CA THR A 192 -1.87 -9.75 7.22
C THR A 192 -1.11 -10.66 8.18
N LEU A 193 -0.85 -10.18 9.39
CA LEU A 193 -0.26 -10.92 10.49
C LEU A 193 -1.34 -11.25 11.52
N ILE A 194 -1.51 -12.52 11.85
CA ILE A 194 -2.49 -12.96 12.85
C ILE A 194 -1.74 -13.68 13.96
N TRP A 195 -1.79 -13.12 15.17
CA TRP A 195 -1.08 -13.65 16.34
C TRP A 195 -1.96 -13.59 17.60
N GLY A 196 -1.77 -14.57 18.49
CA GLY A 196 -2.59 -14.79 19.68
C GLY A 196 -2.68 -16.27 20.02
N ASN A 197 -3.34 -16.59 21.14
CA ASN A 197 -3.64 -17.98 21.50
C ASN A 197 -4.67 -18.52 20.51
N ARG A 198 -4.20 -19.26 19.51
CA ARG A 198 -5.08 -20.15 18.75
C ARG A 198 -5.31 -21.40 19.61
N PRO A 199 -6.56 -21.84 19.81
CA PRO A 199 -6.83 -23.10 20.50
C PRO A 199 -6.17 -24.30 19.80
#